data_AF-A0A7V6ZQP3-F1
#
_entry.id   AF-A0A7V6ZQP3-F1
#
_cell.length_a   1.000
_cell.length_b   1.000
_cell.length_c   1.000
_cell.angle_alpha   90.00
_cell.angle_beta   90.00
_cell.angle_gamma   90.00
#
_symmetry.space_group_name_H-M   'P 1'
#
loop_
_entity.id
_entity.type
_entity.pdbx_description
1 polymer ?
#
loop_
_entity_poly.entity_id
_entity_poly.type
_entity_poly.pdbx_seq_one_letter_code
_entity_poly.pdbx_strand_id
1 'polypeptide(L)'
;MKFPKFLLVFAVTVLTLLVLTGCNSFTGIRNDFEKAGYTYSEEAAQYVEELMEEFESEKINVRPHLFTKGLNYAIVLEFNSVKELEEELEKSETLKGLVKDFQKTDLVRGNCVLIPVAVDLDYKERIQEMIDIFQGRK
;
A
#
# COMPACT_ATOMS: atom_id res chain seq x y z
N MET A 1 6.49 24.94 -37.46
CA MET A 1 5.73 23.67 -37.32
C MET A 1 4.42 23.96 -36.60
N LYS A 2 3.27 23.67 -37.21
CA LYS A 2 1.96 23.74 -36.53
C LYS A 2 1.72 22.37 -35.90
N PHE A 3 1.94 22.24 -34.59
CA PHE A 3 1.57 21.01 -33.87
C PHE A 3 0.06 20.80 -34.05
N PRO A 4 -0.38 19.65 -34.58
CA PRO A 4 -1.80 19.42 -34.79
C PRO A 4 -2.51 19.39 -33.43
N LYS A 5 -3.53 20.24 -33.27
CA LYS A 5 -4.29 20.41 -32.01
C LYS A 5 -4.79 19.08 -31.42
N PHE A 6 -5.02 18.08 -32.27
CA PHE A 6 -5.40 16.72 -31.88
C PHE A 6 -4.31 15.97 -31.08
N LEU A 7 -3.04 16.18 -31.40
CA LEU A 7 -1.92 15.48 -30.76
C LEU A 7 -1.63 16.04 -29.36
N LEU A 8 -1.92 17.33 -29.15
CA LEU A 8 -1.87 17.99 -27.85
C LEU A 8 -3.02 17.52 -26.94
N VAL A 9 -4.24 17.36 -27.48
CA VAL A 9 -5.39 16.86 -26.72
C VAL A 9 -5.19 15.40 -26.30
N PHE A 10 -4.65 14.55 -27.18
CA PHE A 10 -4.36 13.15 -26.88
C PHE A 10 -3.26 12.99 -25.83
N ALA A 11 -2.18 13.78 -25.92
CA ALA A 11 -1.12 13.78 -24.92
C ALA A 11 -1.63 14.22 -23.54
N VAL A 12 -2.50 15.24 -23.48
CA VAL A 12 -3.08 15.72 -22.21
C VAL A 12 -4.04 14.68 -21.60
N THR A 13 -4.84 13.97 -22.41
CA THR A 13 -5.75 12.93 -21.89
C THR A 13 -5.01 11.71 -21.36
N VAL A 14 -3.93 11.28 -22.02
CA VAL A 14 -3.06 10.19 -21.55
C VAL A 14 -2.32 10.58 -20.27
N LEU A 15 -1.87 11.83 -20.15
CA LEU A 15 -1.22 12.33 -18.94
C LEU A 15 -2.18 12.39 -17.74
N THR A 16 -3.45 12.76 -17.96
CA THR A 16 -4.45 12.81 -16.88
C THR A 16 -4.88 11.42 -16.40
N LEU A 17 -4.84 10.40 -17.27
CA LEU A 17 -5.17 9.01 -16.89
C LEU A 17 -4.13 8.39 -15.95
N LEU A 18 -2.86 8.82 -16.03
CA LEU A 18 -1.78 8.34 -15.16
C LEU A 18 -1.80 8.99 -13.76
N VAL A 19 -2.47 10.13 -13.59
CA VAL A 19 -2.50 10.86 -12.31
C VAL A 19 -3.65 10.38 -11.39
N LEU A 20 -4.66 9.69 -11.92
CA LEU A 20 -5.82 9.24 -11.13
C LEU A 20 -5.61 7.91 -10.38
N THR A 21 -4.49 7.21 -10.57
CA THR A 21 -4.27 5.89 -9.94
C THR A 21 -3.92 5.98 -8.46
N GLY A 22 -3.44 7.13 -7.97
CA GLY A 22 -3.05 7.32 -6.56
C GLY A 22 -4.24 7.50 -5.61
N CYS A 23 -5.35 8.09 -6.05
CA CYS A 23 -6.53 8.28 -5.19
C CYS A 23 -7.40 7.02 -5.03
N ASN A 24 -7.14 5.96 -5.81
CA ASN A 24 -8.03 4.80 -5.89
C ASN A 24 -7.43 3.52 -5.30
N SER A 25 -6.13 3.51 -4.97
CA SER A 25 -5.43 2.32 -4.46
C SER A 25 -6.04 1.85 -3.14
N PHE A 26 -6.07 2.72 -2.13
CA PHE A 26 -6.57 2.35 -0.81
C PHE A 26 -8.06 1.96 -0.84
N THR A 27 -8.91 2.73 -1.53
CA THR A 27 -10.33 2.37 -1.66
C THR A 27 -10.52 0.99 -2.29
N GLY A 28 -9.72 0.62 -3.30
CA GLY A 28 -9.71 -0.72 -3.86
C GLY A 28 -9.28 -1.77 -2.86
N ILE A 29 -8.13 -1.56 -2.20
CA ILE A 29 -7.56 -2.46 -1.18
C ILE A 29 -8.56 -2.71 -0.05
N ARG A 30 -9.17 -1.66 0.48
CA ARG A 30 -10.19 -1.74 1.53
C ARG A 30 -11.35 -2.63 1.11
N ASN A 31 -11.90 -2.40 -0.09
CA ASN A 31 -13.01 -3.20 -0.61
C ASN A 31 -12.61 -4.68 -0.77
N ASP A 32 -11.39 -4.95 -1.22
CA ASP A 32 -10.90 -6.32 -1.41
C ASP A 32 -10.78 -7.06 -0.05
N PHE A 33 -10.25 -6.39 0.99
CA PHE A 33 -10.20 -6.95 2.34
C PHE A 33 -11.58 -7.14 2.98
N GLU A 34 -12.47 -6.16 2.87
CA GLU A 34 -13.84 -6.26 3.39
C GLU A 34 -14.61 -7.41 2.71
N LYS A 35 -14.47 -7.60 1.39
CA LYS A 35 -15.05 -8.75 0.66
C LYS A 35 -14.49 -10.09 1.12
N ALA A 36 -13.19 -10.13 1.45
CA ALA A 36 -12.55 -11.31 2.00
C ALA A 36 -12.94 -11.60 3.47
N GLY A 37 -13.79 -10.75 4.08
CA GLY A 37 -14.30 -10.90 5.44
C GLY A 37 -13.37 -10.38 6.53
N TYR A 38 -12.45 -9.47 6.19
CA TYR A 38 -11.70 -8.71 7.18
C TYR A 38 -12.49 -7.50 7.67
N THR A 39 -12.31 -7.15 8.93
CA THR A 39 -12.88 -5.95 9.55
C THR A 39 -11.86 -4.83 9.51
N TYR A 40 -12.25 -3.69 8.94
CA TYR A 40 -11.45 -2.46 8.93
C TYR A 40 -11.49 -1.75 10.28
N SER A 41 -10.33 -1.27 10.73
CA SER A 41 -10.19 -0.36 11.87
C SER A 41 -9.24 0.78 11.52
N GLU A 42 -9.58 1.99 11.99
CA GLU A 42 -8.71 3.16 11.91
C GLU A 42 -7.61 3.14 12.98
N GLU A 43 -7.70 2.24 13.96
CA GLU A 43 -6.75 2.11 15.08
C GLU A 43 -5.53 1.24 14.72
N ALA A 44 -4.98 1.44 13.52
CA ALA A 44 -3.82 0.67 13.05
C ALA A 44 -2.53 1.01 13.81
N ALA A 45 -2.38 2.28 14.21
CA ALA A 45 -1.19 2.79 14.86
C ALA A 45 -0.80 2.03 16.14
N GLN A 46 -1.77 1.46 16.86
CA GLN A 46 -1.51 0.69 18.09
C GLN A 46 -0.78 -0.63 17.83
N TYR A 47 -0.88 -1.19 16.62
CA TYR A 47 -0.25 -2.47 16.26
C TYR A 47 1.12 -2.31 15.62
N VAL A 48 1.44 -1.07 15.22
CA VAL A 48 2.70 -0.69 14.57
C VAL A 48 3.29 0.53 15.25
N GLU A 49 3.07 0.70 16.56
CA GLU A 49 3.46 1.90 17.32
C GLU A 49 4.95 2.18 17.18
N GLU A 50 5.80 1.17 17.41
CA GLU A 50 7.26 1.28 17.23
C GLU A 50 7.65 1.70 15.80
N LEU A 51 6.94 1.20 14.79
CA LEU A 51 7.18 1.56 13.39
C LEU A 51 6.69 2.99 13.08
N MET A 52 5.59 3.42 13.69
CA MET A 52 5.08 4.79 13.55
C MET A 52 6.01 5.79 14.25
N GLU A 53 6.55 5.47 15.42
CA GLU A 53 7.56 6.29 16.09
C GLU A 53 8.80 6.49 15.21
N GLU A 54 9.25 5.41 14.55
CA GLU A 54 10.37 5.46 13.62
C GLU A 54 10.06 6.35 12.41
N PHE A 55 8.89 6.18 11.78
CA PHE A 55 8.46 7.02 10.67
C PHE A 55 8.25 8.49 11.05
N GLU A 56 7.73 8.77 12.24
CA GLU A 56 7.62 10.12 12.78
C GLU A 56 9.00 10.76 12.95
N SER A 57 9.98 9.99 13.45
CA SER A 57 11.36 10.46 13.60
C SER A 57 12.03 10.77 12.27
N GLU A 58 11.74 9.97 11.23
CA GLU A 58 12.23 10.16 9.86
C GLU A 58 11.40 11.19 9.07
N LYS A 59 10.32 11.73 9.66
CA LYS A 59 9.36 12.67 9.04
C LYS A 59 8.68 12.10 7.79
N ILE A 60 8.47 10.78 7.78
CA ILE A 60 7.75 10.07 6.73
C ILE A 60 6.25 10.27 6.99
N ASN A 61 5.54 10.82 6.00
CA ASN A 61 4.11 11.04 6.11
C ASN A 61 3.32 9.84 5.58
N VAL A 62 2.75 9.07 6.50
CA VAL A 62 2.07 7.81 6.22
C VAL A 62 0.80 7.70 7.05
N ARG A 63 -0.25 7.14 6.45
CA ARG A 63 -1.52 6.82 7.11
C ARG A 63 -1.61 5.31 7.30
N PRO A 64 -1.58 4.81 8.53
CA PRO A 64 -1.72 3.38 8.78
C PRO A 64 -3.20 2.97 8.76
N HIS A 65 -3.48 1.82 8.18
CA HIS A 65 -4.81 1.20 8.08
C HIS A 65 -4.75 -0.25 8.53
N LEU A 66 -5.74 -0.71 9.29
CA LEU A 66 -5.73 -2.07 9.84
C LEU A 66 -6.93 -2.88 9.36
N PHE A 67 -6.65 -4.09 8.93
CA PHE A 67 -7.63 -5.11 8.60
C PHE A 67 -7.40 -6.34 9.47
N THR A 68 -8.46 -6.81 10.15
CA THR A 68 -8.36 -7.96 11.06
C THR A 68 -9.31 -9.09 10.67
N LYS A 69 -8.85 -10.34 10.80
CA LYS A 69 -9.67 -11.55 10.65
C LYS A 69 -9.12 -12.67 11.53
N GLY A 70 -9.72 -12.86 12.71
CA GLY A 70 -9.18 -13.76 13.72
C GLY A 70 -7.84 -13.24 14.25
N LEU A 71 -6.79 -14.08 14.16
CA LEU A 71 -5.41 -13.74 14.54
C LEU A 71 -4.56 -13.20 13.36
N ASN A 72 -5.19 -12.92 12.23
CA ASN A 72 -4.52 -12.35 11.06
C ASN A 72 -4.74 -10.84 11.02
N TYR A 73 -3.64 -10.11 10.82
CA TYR A 73 -3.61 -8.65 10.75
C TYR A 73 -2.93 -8.23 9.45
N ALA A 74 -3.62 -7.45 8.64
CA ALA A 74 -3.04 -6.78 7.48
C ALA A 74 -2.97 -5.29 7.78
N ILE A 75 -1.75 -4.78 7.96
CA ILE A 75 -1.52 -3.34 8.11
C ILE A 75 -1.17 -2.79 6.73
N VAL A 76 -1.88 -1.75 6.30
CA VAL A 76 -1.63 -1.05 5.04
C VAL A 76 -1.16 0.35 5.35
N LEU A 77 0.04 0.68 4.87
CA LEU A 77 0.63 2.01 4.98
C LEU A 77 0.31 2.80 3.70
N GLU A 78 -0.52 3.83 3.80
CA GLU A 78 -0.86 4.71 2.68
C GLU A 78 0.03 5.98 2.71
N PHE A 79 0.74 6.22 1.61
CA PHE A 79 1.54 7.44 1.37
C PHE A 79 0.70 8.46 0.60
N ASN A 80 1.04 9.77 0.59
CA ASN A 80 0.19 10.73 -0.13
C ASN A 80 0.24 10.54 -1.65
N SER A 81 1.32 9.92 -2.18
CA SER A 81 1.42 9.59 -3.60
C SER A 81 2.38 8.43 -3.86
N VAL A 82 2.30 7.85 -5.05
CA VAL A 82 3.26 6.84 -5.53
C VAL A 82 4.69 7.40 -5.54
N LYS A 83 4.84 8.66 -5.97
CA LYS A 83 6.13 9.34 -6.00
C LYS A 83 6.74 9.50 -4.61
N GLU A 84 5.93 9.85 -3.62
CA GLU A 84 6.40 9.93 -2.23
C GLU A 84 6.83 8.57 -1.71
N LEU A 85 6.06 7.51 -1.96
CA LEU A 85 6.49 6.15 -1.63
C LEU A 85 7.83 5.80 -2.28
N GLU A 86 8.02 6.07 -3.57
CA GLU A 86 9.29 5.83 -4.27
C GLU A 86 10.45 6.61 -3.64
N GLU A 87 10.25 7.88 -3.34
CA GLU A 87 11.25 8.71 -2.68
C GLU A 87 11.60 8.21 -1.28
N GLU A 88 10.61 7.80 -0.49
CA GLU A 88 10.83 7.29 0.86
C GLU A 88 11.48 5.89 0.85
N LEU A 89 11.14 5.04 -0.14
CA LEU A 89 11.84 3.78 -0.38
C LEU A 89 13.31 3.97 -0.79
N GLU A 90 13.69 5.12 -1.36
CA GLU A 90 15.09 5.42 -1.66
C GLU A 90 15.86 5.97 -0.46
N LYS A 91 15.17 6.62 0.48
CA LYS A 91 15.80 7.34 1.60
C LYS A 91 15.78 6.57 2.92
N SER A 92 14.70 5.86 3.23
CA SER A 92 14.51 5.17 4.51
C SER A 92 15.04 3.74 4.46
N GLU A 93 16.03 3.44 5.28
CA GLU A 93 16.53 2.07 5.42
C GLU A 93 15.51 1.16 6.08
N THR A 94 14.62 1.70 6.91
CA THR A 94 13.52 1.00 7.58
C THR A 94 12.47 0.55 6.57
N LEU A 95 12.00 1.46 5.70
CA LEU A 95 11.09 1.09 4.61
C LEU A 95 11.75 0.12 3.63
N LYS A 96 13.03 0.31 3.31
CA LYS A 96 13.77 -0.65 2.47
C LYS A 96 13.87 -2.02 3.12
N GLY A 97 14.19 -2.10 4.41
CA GLY A 97 14.27 -3.36 5.15
C GLY A 97 12.94 -4.08 5.15
N LEU A 98 11.89 -3.33 5.51
CA LEU A 98 10.52 -3.80 5.50
C LEU A 98 10.12 -4.36 4.12
N VAL A 99 10.43 -3.70 3.01
CA VAL A 99 10.06 -4.19 1.67
C VAL A 99 11.03 -5.24 1.11
N LYS A 100 12.30 -5.27 1.54
CA LYS A 100 13.31 -6.24 1.07
C LYS A 100 13.17 -7.61 1.73
N ASP A 101 12.77 -7.67 3.00
CA ASP A 101 12.71 -8.93 3.77
C ASP A 101 11.56 -9.84 3.34
N PHE A 102 10.52 -9.27 2.73
CA PHE A 102 9.46 -10.03 2.06
C PHE A 102 9.79 -10.14 0.57
N GLN A 103 10.26 -11.29 0.13
CA GLN A 103 10.71 -11.46 -1.24
C GLN A 103 9.61 -11.13 -2.29
N LYS A 104 9.83 -10.01 -3.01
CA LYS A 104 9.24 -9.54 -4.28
C LYS A 104 7.89 -8.79 -4.21
N THR A 105 7.93 -7.54 -4.71
CA THR A 105 6.93 -6.73 -5.47
C THR A 105 5.46 -6.68 -5.05
N ASP A 106 4.92 -7.74 -4.48
CA ASP A 106 3.48 -7.92 -4.25
C ASP A 106 3.01 -7.29 -2.93
N LEU A 107 3.92 -6.66 -2.17
CA LEU A 107 3.57 -5.84 -1.01
C LEU A 107 3.30 -4.38 -1.37
N VAL A 108 3.50 -3.97 -2.62
CA VAL A 108 3.24 -2.61 -3.09
C VAL A 108 2.07 -2.61 -4.06
N ARG A 109 1.08 -1.73 -3.84
CA ARG A 109 -0.02 -1.49 -4.78
C ARG A 109 -0.36 0.00 -4.78
N GLY A 110 0.02 0.69 -5.86
CA GLY A 110 -0.11 2.14 -5.95
C GLY A 110 0.78 2.83 -4.90
N ASN A 111 0.18 3.72 -4.12
CA ASN A 111 0.81 4.45 -3.01
C ASN A 111 0.74 3.70 -1.66
N CYS A 112 0.45 2.40 -1.68
CA CYS A 112 0.23 1.61 -0.46
C CYS A 112 1.27 0.49 -0.31
N VAL A 113 1.67 0.23 0.94
CA VAL A 113 2.54 -0.91 1.32
C VAL A 113 1.80 -1.81 2.31
N LEU A 114 1.85 -3.13 2.11
CA LEU A 114 1.28 -4.13 3.02
C LEU A 114 2.32 -4.67 4.01
N ILE A 115 1.95 -4.76 5.28
CA ILE A 115 2.64 -5.53 6.32
C ILE A 115 1.70 -6.64 6.79
N PRO A 116 1.88 -7.87 6.31
CA PRO A 116 1.04 -9.01 6.70
C PRO A 116 1.59 -9.67 7.96
N VAL A 117 0.75 -9.81 8.99
CA VAL A 117 1.07 -10.48 10.26
C VAL A 117 0.08 -11.62 10.49
N ALA A 118 0.61 -12.84 10.63
CA ALA A 118 -0.17 -14.04 10.93
C ALA A 118 0.52 -14.85 12.04
N VAL A 119 -0.26 -15.28 13.03
CA VAL A 119 0.23 -16.03 14.19
C VAL A 119 -0.45 -17.41 14.19
N ASP A 120 -0.06 -18.28 13.26
CA ASP A 120 -0.58 -19.66 13.16
C ASP A 120 0.47 -20.59 12.53
N LEU A 121 0.31 -21.91 12.69
CA LEU A 121 1.18 -22.94 12.09
C LEU A 121 1.19 -22.87 10.56
N ASP A 122 0.13 -22.34 9.94
CA ASP A 122 -0.01 -22.10 8.50
C ASP A 122 0.32 -20.64 8.10
N TYR A 123 1.06 -19.88 8.92
CA TYR A 123 1.31 -18.44 8.72
C TYR A 123 1.73 -18.04 7.30
N LYS A 124 2.50 -18.89 6.59
CA LYS A 124 2.91 -18.62 5.20
C LYS A 124 1.72 -18.57 4.24
N GLU A 125 0.75 -19.46 4.39
CA GLU A 125 -0.46 -19.48 3.55
C GLU A 125 -1.34 -18.27 3.86
N ARG A 126 -1.44 -17.89 5.14
CA ARG A 126 -2.18 -16.69 5.58
C ARG A 126 -1.54 -15.40 5.09
N ILE A 127 -0.22 -15.31 5.15
CA ILE A 127 0.53 -14.19 4.57
C ILE A 127 0.27 -14.12 3.06
N GLN A 128 0.39 -15.24 2.35
CA GLN A 128 0.13 -15.26 0.90
C GLN A 128 -1.31 -14.88 0.56
N GLU A 129 -2.28 -15.34 1.36
CA GLU A 129 -3.69 -14.95 1.21
C GLU A 129 -3.88 -13.43 1.37
N MET A 130 -3.26 -12.81 2.38
CA MET A 130 -3.31 -11.35 2.55
C MET A 130 -2.65 -10.60 1.39
N ILE A 131 -1.54 -11.11 0.86
CA ILE A 131 -0.88 -10.56 -0.32
C ILE A 131 -1.81 -10.65 -1.54
N ASP A 132 -2.49 -11.78 -1.74
CA ASP A 132 -3.41 -11.98 -2.86
C ASP A 132 -4.62 -11.05 -2.78
N ILE A 133 -5.21 -10.89 -1.60
CA ILE A 133 -6.31 -9.94 -1.36
C ILE A 133 -5.83 -8.51 -1.63
N PHE A 134 -4.68 -8.13 -1.07
CA PHE A 134 -4.10 -6.81 -1.25
C PHE A 134 -3.83 -6.48 -2.72
N GLN A 135 -3.43 -7.47 -3.53
CA GLN A 135 -3.21 -7.31 -4.97
C GLN A 135 -4.50 -7.42 -5.81
N GLY A 136 -5.66 -7.67 -5.19
CA GLY A 136 -6.94 -7.84 -5.89
C GLY A 136 -7.03 -9.14 -6.69
N ARG A 137 -6.32 -10.18 -6.25
CA ARG A 137 -6.27 -11.52 -6.88
C ARG A 137 -7.29 -12.51 -6.29
N LYS A 138 -8.00 -12.13 -5.22
CA LYS A 138 -9.01 -12.91 -4.52
C LYS A 138 -10.29 -12.13 -4.28
#